data_AF-A0A7C3QE47-F1
#
_entry.id   AF-A0A7C3QE47-F1
#
_cell.length_a   1.000
_cell.length_b   1.000
_cell.length_c   1.000
_cell.angle_alpha   90.00
_cell.angle_beta   90.00
_cell.angle_gamma   90.00
#
_symmetry.space_group_name_H-M   'P 1'
#
loop_
_entity.id
_entity.type
_entity.pdbx_description
1 polymer ?
#
loop_
_entity_poly.entity_id
_entity_poly.type
_entity_poly.pdbx_seq_one_letter_code
_entity_poly.pdbx_strand_id
1 'polypeptide(L)'
;MQIKTLEQFETVRTTVTLPVELMRRSQEIVESGLVPNRNALIVAAMEHFIAELEREEIDRQFAAMANDEAFQTLQLEVAESFADSDWEALRQGESQLQ
;
A
#
# COMPACT_ATOMS: atom_id res chain seq x y z
N MET A 1 -8.67 10.82 -4.73
CA MET A 1 -9.15 9.87 -3.71
C MET A 1 -10.66 9.78 -3.86
N GLN A 2 -11.18 8.69 -4.44
CA GLN A 2 -12.63 8.50 -4.56
C GLN A 2 -13.15 7.96 -3.23
N ILE A 3 -13.93 8.76 -2.51
CA ILE A 3 -14.64 8.31 -1.31
C ILE A 3 -15.77 7.41 -1.81
N LYS A 4 -15.63 6.09 -1.68
CA LYS A 4 -16.69 5.15 -2.04
C LYS A 4 -17.83 5.28 -1.03
N THR A 5 -19.06 5.39 -1.52
CA THR A 5 -20.26 5.47 -0.69
C THR A 5 -20.55 4.11 -0.06
N LEU A 6 -20.87 4.09 1.24
CA LEU A 6 -21.13 2.87 2.04
C LEU A 6 -22.29 2.01 1.52
N GLU A 7 -23.15 2.56 0.67
CA GLU A 7 -24.29 1.86 0.05
C GLU A 7 -23.86 0.69 -0.85
N GLN A 8 -22.58 0.62 -1.23
CA GLN A 8 -22.05 -0.42 -2.10
C GLN A 8 -21.42 -1.61 -1.35
N PHE A 9 -21.41 -1.59 -0.01
CA PHE A 9 -20.73 -2.61 0.80
C PHE A 9 -21.64 -3.17 1.91
N GLU A 10 -21.43 -4.43 2.26
CA GLU A 10 -22.01 -5.01 3.48
C GLU A 10 -21.37 -4.33 4.71
N THR A 11 -22.18 -3.75 5.59
CA THR A 11 -21.68 -2.96 6.73
C THR A 11 -22.08 -3.57 8.06
N VAL A 12 -21.16 -3.52 9.03
CA VAL A 12 -21.40 -3.96 10.42
C VAL A 12 -21.33 -2.75 11.34
N ARG A 13 -22.39 -2.53 12.12
CA ARG A 13 -22.43 -1.45 13.10
C ARG A 13 -21.58 -1.82 14.31
N THR A 14 -20.51 -1.06 14.52
CA THR A 14 -19.58 -1.25 15.62
C THR A 14 -19.56 -0.02 16.52
N THR A 15 -19.46 -0.21 17.84
CA THR A 15 -19.27 0.88 18.81
C THR A 15 -17.83 0.87 19.28
N VAL A 16 -17.14 2.00 19.11
CA VAL A 16 -15.72 2.16 19.46
C VAL A 16 -15.55 3.32 20.44
N THR A 17 -14.58 3.18 21.34
CA THR A 17 -14.19 4.27 22.25
C THR A 17 -13.07 5.07 21.59
N LEU A 18 -13.31 6.35 21.35
CA LEU A 18 -12.35 7.25 20.68
C LEU A 18 -12.03 8.45 21.58
N PRO A 19 -10.79 8.98 21.56
CA PRO A 19 -10.44 10.16 22.33
C PRO A 19 -11.31 11.36 21.96
N VAL A 20 -11.77 12.11 22.98
CA VAL A 20 -12.65 13.28 22.77
C VAL A 20 -12.01 14.31 21.83
N GLU A 21 -10.72 14.55 21.97
CA GLU A 21 -10.00 15.51 21.12
C GLU A 21 -9.87 15.04 19.65
N LEU A 22 -9.85 13.73 19.41
CA LEU A 22 -9.91 13.19 18.05
C LEU A 22 -11.30 13.39 17.45
N MET A 23 -12.35 13.19 18.25
CA MET A 23 -13.73 13.44 17.85
C MET A 23 -14.00 14.92 17.56
N ARG A 24 -13.36 15.83 18.30
CA ARG A 24 -13.45 17.28 18.09
C ARG A 24 -12.80 17.68 16.76
N ARG A 25 -11.54 17.29 16.54
CA ARG A 25 -10.80 17.61 15.30
C ARG A 25 -11.46 17.01 14.06
N SER A 26 -11.96 15.77 14.15
CA SER A 26 -12.68 15.16 13.03
C SER A 26 -13.97 15.89 12.69
N GLN A 27 -14.66 16.48 13.68
CA GLN A 27 -15.84 17.30 13.43
C GLN A 27 -15.50 18.57 12.65
N GLU A 28 -14.44 19.27 13.01
CA GLU A 28 -13.98 20.49 12.30
C GLU A 28 -13.67 20.18 10.82
N ILE A 29 -13.07 19.02 10.55
CA ILE A 29 -12.78 18.57 9.18
C ILE A 29 -14.08 18.33 8.39
N VAL A 30 -15.08 17.70 9.00
CA VAL A 30 -16.38 17.48 8.36
C VAL A 30 -17.09 18.82 8.11
N GLU A 31 -17.06 19.75 9.07
CA GLU A 31 -17.65 21.09 8.95
C GLU A 31 -16.98 21.93 7.86
N SER A 32 -15.69 21.74 7.63
CA SER A 32 -14.96 22.39 6.53
C SER A 32 -15.38 21.89 5.14
N GLY A 33 -16.16 20.81 5.05
CA GLY A 33 -16.61 20.21 3.79
C GLY A 33 -15.55 19.34 3.09
N LEU A 34 -14.36 19.16 3.70
CA LEU A 34 -13.31 18.28 3.18
C LEU A 34 -13.76 16.82 3.08
N VAL A 35 -14.62 16.38 4.01
CA VAL A 35 -15.14 15.01 4.07
C VAL A 35 -16.63 15.06 4.39
N PRO A 36 -17.49 14.25 3.73
CA PRO A 36 -18.94 14.37 3.84
C PRO A 36 -19.50 14.03 5.22
N ASN A 37 -18.87 13.11 5.96
CA ASN A 37 -19.29 12.73 7.31
C ASN A 37 -18.14 12.06 8.08
N ARG A 38 -18.32 11.94 9.40
CA ARG A 38 -17.31 11.32 10.28
C ARG A 38 -17.02 9.87 9.91
N ASN A 39 -18.02 9.12 9.45
CA ASN A 39 -17.82 7.72 9.09
C ASN A 39 -16.90 7.58 7.88
N ALA A 40 -17.05 8.45 6.87
CA ALA A 40 -16.15 8.48 5.72
C ALA A 40 -14.71 8.79 6.13
N LEU A 41 -14.50 9.67 7.11
CA LEU A 41 -13.17 9.92 7.66
C LEU A 41 -12.59 8.69 8.38
N ILE A 42 -13.40 8.02 9.19
CA ILE A 42 -12.98 6.80 9.93
C ILE A 42 -12.61 5.70 8.94
N VAL A 43 -13.45 5.45 7.93
CA VAL A 43 -13.19 4.44 6.90
C VAL A 43 -11.89 4.74 6.15
N ALA A 44 -11.71 5.98 5.68
CA ALA A 44 -10.50 6.36 4.97
C ALA A 44 -9.22 6.21 5.83
N ALA A 45 -9.30 6.58 7.11
CA ALA A 45 -8.18 6.41 8.04
C ALA A 45 -7.86 4.93 8.31
N MET A 46 -8.89 4.08 8.44
CA MET A 46 -8.71 2.65 8.63
C MET A 46 -8.12 1.98 7.38
N GLU A 47 -8.64 2.30 6.20
CA GLU A 47 -8.11 1.77 4.93
C GLU A 47 -6.65 2.15 4.73
N HIS A 48 -6.30 3.43 4.97
CA HIS A 48 -4.91 3.88 4.88
C HIS A 48 -4.00 3.15 5.88
N PHE A 49 -4.45 2.98 7.12
CA PHE A 49 -3.64 2.33 8.14
C PHE A 49 -3.47 0.83 7.88
N ILE A 50 -4.51 0.15 7.40
CA ILE A 50 -4.43 -1.26 7.00
C ILE A 50 -3.44 -1.42 5.83
N ALA A 51 -3.54 -0.58 4.80
CA ALA A 51 -2.63 -0.63 3.66
C ALA A 51 -1.16 -0.41 4.06
N GLU A 52 -0.90 0.47 5.03
CA GLU A 52 0.44 0.67 5.57
C GLU A 52 0.94 -0.57 6.31
N LEU A 53 0.11 -1.17 7.17
CA LEU A 53 0.47 -2.40 7.88
C LEU A 53 0.71 -3.59 6.95
N GLU A 54 -0.09 -3.72 5.88
CA GLU A 54 0.09 -4.75 4.86
C GLU A 54 1.42 -4.57 4.13
N ARG A 55 1.81 -3.31 3.83
CA ARG A 55 3.12 -3.00 3.25
C ARG A 55 4.26 -3.34 4.22
N GLU A 56 4.15 -2.94 5.48
CA GLU A 56 5.16 -3.24 6.51
C GLU A 56 5.32 -4.76 6.73
N GLU A 57 4.23 -5.53 6.63
CA GLU A 57 4.28 -6.99 6.74
C GLU A 57 5.02 -7.60 5.55
N ILE A 58 4.76 -7.11 4.33
CA ILE A 58 5.51 -7.51 3.14
C ILE A 58 7.00 -7.20 3.32
N ASP A 59 7.33 -5.97 3.73
CA ASP A 59 8.71 -5.55 3.95
C ASP A 59 9.41 -6.40 5.03
N ARG A 60 8.69 -6.77 6.09
CA ARG A 60 9.21 -7.67 7.13
C ARG A 60 9.48 -9.07 6.59
N GLN A 61 8.59 -9.60 5.75
CA GLN A 61 8.78 -10.91 5.11
C GLN A 61 9.98 -10.89 4.16
N PHE A 62 10.14 -9.84 3.36
CA PHE A 62 11.32 -9.64 2.52
C PHE A 62 12.61 -9.48 3.34
N ALA A 63 12.57 -8.75 4.46
CA ALA A 63 13.72 -8.60 5.36
C ALA A 63 14.12 -9.94 6.00
N ALA A 64 13.15 -10.81 6.30
CA ALA A 64 13.43 -12.16 6.78
C ALA A 64 14.09 -13.03 5.70
N MET A 65 13.68 -12.87 4.43
CA MET A 65 14.28 -13.56 3.27
C MET A 65 15.65 -12.99 2.87
N ALA A 66 15.96 -11.73 3.21
CA ALA A 66 17.24 -11.11 2.87
C ALA A 66 18.45 -11.82 3.51
N ASN A 67 18.26 -12.56 4.60
CA ASN A 67 19.30 -13.36 5.25
C ASN A 67 19.22 -14.86 4.89
N ASP A 68 18.35 -15.25 3.97
CA ASP A 68 18.23 -16.63 3.50
C ASP A 68 19.24 -16.89 2.36
N GLU A 69 20.33 -17.60 2.67
CA GLU A 69 21.40 -17.94 1.72
C GLU A 69 20.89 -18.74 0.51
N ALA A 70 19.85 -19.56 0.68
CA ALA A 70 19.28 -20.32 -0.43
C ALA A 70 18.52 -19.39 -1.40
N PHE A 71 17.83 -18.39 -0.86
CA PHE A 71 17.15 -17.37 -1.67
C PHE A 71 18.15 -16.45 -2.39
N GLN A 72 19.25 -16.06 -1.75
CA GLN A 72 20.32 -15.29 -2.39
C GLN A 72 20.99 -16.07 -3.53
N THR A 73 21.28 -17.35 -3.31
CA THR A 73 21.89 -18.23 -4.32
C THR A 73 20.95 -18.38 -5.52
N LEU A 74 19.66 -18.62 -5.28
CA LEU A 74 18.66 -18.70 -6.34
C LEU A 74 18.51 -17.38 -7.11
N GLN A 75 18.54 -16.23 -6.42
CA GLN A 75 18.51 -14.92 -7.09
C GLN A 75 19.69 -14.73 -8.03
N LEU A 76 20.90 -15.14 -7.61
CA LEU A 76 22.10 -15.04 -8.44
C LEU A 76 22.00 -15.95 -9.67
N GLU A 77 21.56 -17.20 -9.51
CA GLU A 77 21.35 -18.13 -10.63
C GLU A 77 20.30 -17.60 -11.62
N VAL A 78 19.20 -17.04 -11.11
CA VAL A 78 18.17 -16.42 -11.94
C VAL A 78 18.74 -15.21 -12.68
N ALA A 79 19.43 -14.30 -12.00
CA ALA A 79 20.03 -13.12 -12.63
C ALA A 79 21.06 -13.51 -13.70
N GLU A 80 21.88 -14.53 -13.45
CA GLU A 80 22.82 -15.07 -14.43
C GLU A 80 22.10 -15.64 -15.66
N SER A 81 20.98 -16.35 -15.46
CA SER A 81 20.17 -16.92 -16.55
C SER A 81 19.52 -15.87 -17.46
N PHE A 82 19.36 -14.63 -16.98
CA PHE A 82 18.79 -13.52 -17.75
C PHE A 82 19.82 -12.51 -18.27
N ALA A 83 21.10 -12.63 -17.89
CA ALA A 83 22.14 -11.66 -18.22
C ALA A 83 22.27 -11.41 -19.73
N ASP A 84 22.24 -12.47 -20.55
CA ASP A 84 22.35 -12.35 -22.00
C ASP A 84 21.11 -11.65 -22.61
N SER A 85 19.93 -11.92 -22.07
CA SER A 85 18.68 -11.30 -22.51
C SER A 85 18.63 -9.82 -22.17
N ASP A 86 19.16 -9.42 -21.01
CA ASP A 86 19.24 -8.01 -20.60
C ASP A 86 20.17 -7.21 -21.52
N TRP A 87 21.30 -7.80 -21.94
CA TRP A 87 22.21 -7.18 -22.92
C TRP A 87 21.61 -7.07 -24.33
N GLU A 88 20.76 -8.01 -24.73
CA GLU A 88 20.01 -7.91 -25.97
C GLU A 88 18.93 -6.83 -25.92
N ALA A 89 18.18 -6.74 -24.81
CA ALA A 89 17.18 -5.72 -24.60
C ALA A 89 17.79 -4.30 -24.57
N LEU A 90 18.94 -4.12 -23.91
CA LEU A 90 19.68 -2.85 -23.89
C LEU A 90 20.06 -2.41 -25.31
N ARG A 91 20.67 -3.31 -26.10
CA ARG A 91 21.10 -3.02 -27.48
C ARG A 91 19.93 -2.69 -28.39
N GLN A 92 18.80 -3.38 -28.23
CA GLN A 92 17.59 -3.10 -28.99
C GLN A 92 17.01 -1.72 -28.63
N GLY A 93 16.99 -1.36 -27.35
CA GLY A 93 16.55 -0.04 -26.89
C GLY A 93 17.44 1.10 -27.42
N GLU A 94 18.75 0.92 -27.44
CA GLU A 94 19.70 1.91 -28.00
C GLU A 94 19.54 2.06 -29.52
N SER A 95 19.27 0.97 -30.25
CA SER A 95 19.05 1.02 -31.71
C SER A 95 17.75 1.74 -32.13
N GLN A 96 16.76 1.81 -31.24
CA GLN A 96 15.47 2.47 -31.48
C GLN A 96 15.51 3.98 -31.20
N LEU A 97 16.61 4.48 -30.62
CA LEU A 97 16.83 5.90 -30.29
C LEU A 97 17.71 6.64 -31.33
N GLN A 98 18.10 5.99 -32.42
CA GLN A 98 18.78 6.57 -33.60
C GLN A 98 17.80 6.78 -34.76
#